data_AF-A0A7Y2NQS8-F1
#
_entry.id   AF-A0A7Y2NQS8-F1
#
_cell.length_a   1.000
_cell.length_b   1.000
_cell.length_c   1.000
_cell.angle_alpha   90.00
_cell.angle_beta   90.00
_cell.angle_gamma   90.00
#
_symmetry.space_group_name_H-M   'P 1'
#
loop_
_entity.id
_entity.type
_entity.pdbx_description
1 polymer ?
#
loop_
_entity_poly.entity_id
_entity_poly.type
_entity_poly.pdbx_seq_one_letter_code
_entity_poly.pdbx_strand_id
1 'polypeptide(L)'
;MNRKQCFIVFVLACMLSSTLFAQSEKQRQLELRRQQVLKELKQANALLFSNKKKEKSVITLIEDLNYKVKARQDLIRITNDQANYLTREINTNQKQITELRAQLQELKDDYAAMIVKSYKSKSEQSKVMFLLSSENFKQAYKRVQYIRQYREYQREQAEEIKAKTQQLQELNIKLTHQKAEKQKLIEENKIAKRQLENELKEREALMATIKADVSKYTLEIKKKQQEADRIDKEIDRLIKEAIAESNKKAGNATSTGKFILTPAAKRLAADFESNKGKLGWPVSRGVIKTKFGTHPSPIDRSVLERSYGIKIATEKNAKVKAVFNGEVSKIMLIKNANPVVMIRHGNYLTVYKNLSKIYVKSGQTIVTGQEIGEVFTNPRTGESMLGFDVYKEDKTQNPENWLAKF
;
A
#
# COMPACT_ATOMS: atom_id res chain seq x y z
N MET A 1 -16.49 -6.05 46.77
CA MET A 1 -15.35 -6.15 45.84
C MET A 1 -14.31 -5.11 46.25
N ASN A 2 -13.08 -5.51 46.58
CA ASN A 2 -12.08 -4.58 47.10
C ASN A 2 -11.59 -3.62 45.99
N ARG A 3 -11.34 -2.34 46.31
CA ARG A 3 -10.87 -1.30 45.35
C ARG A 3 -9.66 -1.73 44.52
N LYS A 4 -8.78 -2.58 45.08
CA LYS A 4 -7.62 -3.17 44.38
C LYS A 4 -8.01 -4.19 43.29
N GLN A 5 -9.08 -4.95 43.48
CA GLN A 5 -9.60 -5.88 42.48
C GLN A 5 -10.26 -5.16 41.30
N CYS A 6 -10.97 -4.05 41.55
CA CYS A 6 -11.51 -3.21 40.47
C CYS A 6 -10.41 -2.58 39.60
N PHE A 7 -9.29 -2.16 40.20
CA PHE A 7 -8.17 -1.56 39.46
C PHE A 7 -7.42 -2.58 38.58
N ILE A 8 -7.24 -3.81 39.07
CA ILE A 8 -6.62 -4.90 38.29
C ILE A 8 -7.51 -5.31 37.12
N VAL A 9 -8.84 -5.42 37.32
CA VAL A 9 -9.79 -5.72 36.23
C VAL A 9 -9.82 -4.60 35.19
N PHE A 10 -9.72 -3.34 35.61
CA PHE A 10 -9.68 -2.19 34.69
C PHE A 10 -8.38 -2.16 33.85
N VAL A 11 -7.23 -2.42 34.46
CA VAL A 11 -5.94 -2.47 33.73
C VAL A 11 -5.87 -3.67 32.78
N LEU A 12 -6.42 -4.83 33.17
CA LEU A 12 -6.51 -5.99 32.27
C LEU A 12 -7.45 -5.71 31.09
N ALA A 13 -8.60 -5.06 31.33
CA ALA A 13 -9.54 -4.68 30.27
C ALA A 13 -8.94 -3.66 29.27
N CYS A 14 -8.09 -2.74 29.73
CA CYS A 14 -7.37 -1.80 28.86
C CYS A 14 -6.25 -2.48 28.03
N MET A 15 -5.65 -3.58 28.50
CA MET A 15 -4.63 -4.31 27.73
C MET A 15 -5.22 -5.28 26.69
N LEU A 16 -6.44 -5.78 26.90
CA LEU A 16 -7.12 -6.66 25.93
C LEU A 16 -7.72 -5.88 24.74
N SER A 17 -8.18 -4.64 24.94
CA SER A 17 -8.81 -3.83 23.87
C SER A 17 -7.84 -3.33 22.80
N SER A 18 -6.54 -3.18 23.10
CA SER A 18 -5.54 -2.71 22.14
C SER A 18 -5.18 -3.75 21.06
N THR A 19 -5.42 -5.05 21.31
CA THR A 19 -5.07 -6.13 20.37
C THR A 19 -6.10 -6.33 19.25
N LEU A 20 -7.38 -6.07 19.52
CA LEU A 20 -8.47 -6.25 18.55
C LEU A 20 -8.43 -5.23 17.39
N PHE A 21 -8.01 -3.99 17.67
CA PHE A 21 -7.87 -2.95 16.64
C PHE A 21 -6.67 -3.18 15.71
N ALA A 22 -5.57 -3.73 16.23
CA ALA A 22 -4.37 -4.01 15.44
C ALA A 22 -4.59 -5.13 14.41
N GLN A 23 -5.52 -6.04 14.68
CA GLN A 23 -5.82 -7.19 13.85
C GLN A 23 -6.53 -6.76 12.54
N SER A 24 -7.62 -5.98 12.63
CA SER A 24 -8.36 -5.49 11.46
C SER A 24 -7.52 -4.60 10.52
N GLU A 25 -6.60 -3.79 11.09
CA GLU A 25 -5.76 -2.88 10.32
C GLU A 25 -4.79 -3.64 9.38
N LYS A 26 -4.23 -4.76 9.83
CA LYS A 26 -3.32 -5.57 9.01
C LYS A 26 -4.03 -6.18 7.80
N GLN A 27 -5.25 -6.68 7.97
CA GLN A 27 -6.05 -7.21 6.86
C GLN A 27 -6.32 -6.13 5.81
N ARG A 28 -6.75 -4.94 6.27
CA ARG A 28 -7.02 -3.78 5.42
C ARG A 28 -5.77 -3.34 4.64
N GLN A 29 -4.61 -3.28 5.29
CA GLN A 29 -3.35 -2.92 4.63
C GLN A 29 -2.97 -3.90 3.53
N LEU A 30 -3.09 -5.20 3.77
CA LEU A 30 -2.82 -6.22 2.77
C LEU A 30 -3.78 -6.12 1.58
N GLU A 31 -5.06 -5.83 1.84
CA GLU A 31 -6.07 -5.66 0.80
C GLU A 31 -5.79 -4.43 -0.07
N LEU A 32 -5.50 -3.29 0.54
CA LEU A 32 -5.12 -2.07 -0.18
C LEU A 32 -3.89 -2.31 -1.05
N ARG A 33 -2.88 -3.00 -0.52
CA ARG A 33 -1.67 -3.33 -1.26
C ARG A 33 -1.95 -4.28 -2.43
N ARG A 34 -2.80 -5.28 -2.24
CA ARG A 34 -3.24 -6.20 -3.30
C ARG A 34 -3.96 -5.43 -4.41
N GLN A 35 -4.91 -4.56 -4.06
CA GLN A 35 -5.64 -3.73 -5.03
C GLN A 35 -4.69 -2.80 -5.80
N GLN A 36 -3.70 -2.23 -5.13
CA GLN A 36 -2.68 -1.40 -5.78
C GLN A 36 -1.88 -2.22 -6.82
N VAL A 37 -1.36 -3.40 -6.45
CA VAL A 37 -0.61 -4.24 -7.39
C VAL A 37 -1.47 -4.70 -8.57
N LEU A 38 -2.75 -4.97 -8.36
CA LEU A 38 -3.69 -5.30 -9.44
C LEU A 38 -3.90 -4.11 -10.40
N LYS A 39 -4.02 -2.90 -9.89
CA LYS A 39 -4.10 -1.67 -10.71
C LYS A 39 -2.81 -1.48 -11.50
N GLU A 40 -1.65 -1.63 -10.86
CA GLU A 40 -0.34 -1.53 -11.51
C GLU A 40 -0.20 -2.57 -12.63
N LEU A 41 -0.61 -3.82 -12.41
CA LEU A 41 -0.62 -4.86 -13.44
C LEU A 41 -1.54 -4.52 -14.61
N LYS A 42 -2.74 -3.99 -14.34
CA LYS A 42 -3.69 -3.57 -15.38
C LYS A 42 -3.10 -2.44 -16.22
N GLN A 43 -2.50 -1.44 -15.58
CA GLN A 43 -1.84 -0.32 -16.27
C GLN A 43 -0.60 -0.79 -17.04
N ALA A 44 0.23 -1.65 -16.47
CA ALA A 44 1.40 -2.20 -17.15
C ALA A 44 1.01 -3.00 -18.39
N ASN A 45 -0.05 -3.83 -18.32
CA ASN A 45 -0.58 -4.52 -19.49
C ASN A 45 -1.05 -3.54 -20.58
N ALA A 46 -1.71 -2.44 -20.20
CA ALA A 46 -2.18 -1.43 -21.15
C ALA A 46 -1.03 -0.59 -21.75
N LEU A 47 -0.02 -0.24 -20.97
CA LEU A 47 1.04 0.70 -21.38
C LEU A 47 2.28 0.00 -21.95
N LEU A 48 2.69 -1.13 -21.38
CA LEU A 48 3.88 -1.87 -21.78
C LEU A 48 3.57 -2.96 -22.83
N PHE A 49 2.38 -3.53 -22.85
CA PHE A 49 2.09 -4.72 -23.69
C PHE A 49 1.04 -4.51 -24.78
N SER A 50 0.49 -3.29 -24.96
CA SER A 50 -0.50 -2.99 -26.00
C SER A 50 0.07 -2.95 -27.43
N ASN A 51 1.35 -2.61 -27.58
CA ASN A 51 2.00 -2.39 -28.88
C ASN A 51 2.74 -3.63 -29.42
N LYS A 52 2.10 -4.81 -29.42
CA LYS A 52 2.74 -6.08 -29.85
C LYS A 52 3.21 -6.11 -31.31
N LYS A 53 2.65 -5.26 -32.19
CA LYS A 53 2.98 -5.20 -33.62
C LYS A 53 4.21 -4.35 -33.95
N LYS A 54 4.82 -3.68 -32.97
CA LYS A 54 5.97 -2.78 -33.19
C LYS A 54 7.30 -3.50 -32.93
N GLU A 55 8.34 -3.10 -33.65
CA GLU A 55 9.72 -3.59 -33.49
C GLU A 55 10.32 -3.09 -32.18
N LYS A 56 9.85 -3.63 -31.05
CA LYS A 56 10.51 -3.45 -29.76
C LYS A 56 11.86 -4.16 -29.78
N SER A 57 12.88 -3.51 -29.21
CA SER A 57 14.16 -4.18 -28.96
C SER A 57 13.95 -5.36 -28.02
N VAL A 58 14.69 -6.45 -28.23
CA VAL A 58 14.72 -7.61 -27.34
C VAL A 58 15.01 -7.18 -25.89
N ILE A 59 15.85 -6.15 -25.70
CA ILE A 59 16.16 -5.55 -24.40
C ILE A 59 14.90 -4.98 -23.72
N THR A 60 14.10 -4.23 -24.47
CA THR A 60 12.86 -3.64 -23.98
C THR A 60 11.85 -4.72 -23.58
N LEU A 61 11.72 -5.77 -24.40
CA LEU A 61 10.77 -6.86 -24.16
C LEU A 61 11.10 -7.61 -22.86
N ILE A 62 12.38 -7.87 -22.60
CA ILE A 62 12.80 -8.55 -21.38
C ILE A 62 12.62 -7.67 -20.14
N GLU A 63 12.86 -6.35 -20.24
CA GLU A 63 12.58 -5.40 -19.15
C GLU A 63 11.08 -5.37 -18.81
N ASP A 64 10.21 -5.24 -19.82
CA ASP A 64 8.76 -5.22 -19.65
C ASP A 64 8.28 -6.53 -19.00
N LEU A 65 8.79 -7.67 -19.46
CA LEU A 65 8.44 -8.99 -18.93
C LEU A 65 8.96 -9.20 -17.51
N ASN A 66 10.17 -8.75 -17.19
CA ASN A 66 10.71 -8.80 -15.82
C ASN A 66 9.88 -7.95 -14.85
N TYR A 67 9.41 -6.77 -15.29
CA TYR A 67 8.48 -5.95 -14.51
C TYR A 67 7.20 -6.74 -14.20
N LYS A 68 6.59 -7.36 -15.23
CA LYS A 68 5.37 -8.15 -15.10
C LYS A 68 5.53 -9.34 -14.15
N VAL A 69 6.62 -10.09 -14.30
CA VAL A 69 6.99 -11.21 -13.42
C VAL A 69 7.10 -10.75 -11.97
N LYS A 70 7.83 -9.65 -11.71
CA LYS A 70 8.01 -9.10 -10.36
C LYS A 70 6.68 -8.68 -9.73
N ALA A 71 5.85 -7.93 -10.47
CA ALA A 71 4.54 -7.51 -10.00
C ALA A 71 3.63 -8.71 -9.69
N ARG A 72 3.72 -9.79 -10.46
CA ARG A 72 2.94 -11.02 -10.21
C ARG A 72 3.46 -11.82 -9.03
N GLN A 73 4.78 -11.91 -8.85
CA GLN A 73 5.39 -12.50 -7.65
C GLN A 73 4.97 -11.74 -6.39
N ASP A 74 4.95 -10.40 -6.46
CA ASP A 74 4.49 -9.56 -5.36
C ASP A 74 2.99 -9.79 -5.05
N LEU A 75 2.14 -9.89 -6.08
CA LEU A 75 0.72 -10.24 -5.93
C LEU A 75 0.53 -11.59 -5.23
N ILE A 76 1.27 -12.62 -5.66
CA ILE A 76 1.21 -13.97 -5.07
C ILE A 76 1.66 -13.93 -3.60
N ARG A 77 2.76 -13.22 -3.30
CA ARG A 77 3.27 -13.07 -1.93
C ARG A 77 2.22 -12.42 -1.03
N ILE A 78 1.66 -11.28 -1.43
CA ILE A 78 0.63 -10.57 -0.65
C ILE A 78 -0.61 -11.45 -0.46
N THR A 79 -1.05 -12.14 -1.50
CA THR A 79 -2.23 -13.03 -1.42
C THR A 79 -1.97 -14.22 -0.49
N ASN A 80 -0.76 -14.78 -0.48
CA ASN A 80 -0.36 -15.81 0.48
C ASN A 80 -0.35 -15.26 1.92
N ASP A 81 0.17 -14.04 2.12
CA ASP A 81 0.18 -13.40 3.44
C ASP A 81 -1.26 -13.17 3.96
N GLN A 82 -2.19 -12.76 3.09
CA GLN A 82 -3.61 -12.66 3.42
C GLN A 82 -4.24 -14.01 3.78
N ALA A 83 -4.00 -15.05 2.97
CA ALA A 83 -4.54 -16.38 3.24
C ALA A 83 -3.97 -16.98 4.55
N ASN A 84 -2.69 -16.76 4.83
CA ASN A 84 -2.04 -17.17 6.07
C ASN A 84 -2.60 -16.42 7.28
N TYR A 85 -2.85 -15.12 7.13
CA TYR A 85 -3.48 -14.29 8.14
C TYR A 85 -4.91 -14.80 8.46
N LEU A 86 -5.75 -14.97 7.45
CA LEU A 86 -7.11 -15.53 7.62
C LEU A 86 -7.08 -16.93 8.24
N THR A 87 -6.08 -17.75 7.90
CA THR A 87 -5.92 -19.08 8.52
C THR A 87 -5.73 -18.99 10.03
N ARG A 88 -4.93 -18.04 10.51
CA ARG A 88 -4.73 -17.83 11.95
C ARG A 88 -6.03 -17.36 12.61
N GLU A 89 -6.76 -16.43 11.99
CA GLU A 89 -8.04 -15.96 12.52
C GLU A 89 -9.09 -17.07 12.58
N ILE A 90 -9.20 -17.87 11.53
CA ILE A 90 -10.10 -19.03 11.47
C ILE A 90 -9.78 -20.01 12.60
N ASN A 91 -8.49 -20.30 12.84
CA ASN A 91 -8.08 -21.21 13.91
C ASN A 91 -8.42 -20.64 15.30
N THR A 92 -8.19 -19.34 15.53
CA THR A 92 -8.56 -18.69 16.79
C THR A 92 -10.07 -18.70 17.01
N ASN A 93 -10.86 -18.31 16.01
CA ASN A 93 -12.32 -18.30 16.09
C ASN A 93 -12.88 -19.71 16.27
N GLN A 94 -12.28 -20.73 15.64
CA GLN A 94 -12.69 -22.12 15.81
C GLN A 94 -12.46 -22.61 17.25
N LYS A 95 -11.34 -22.24 17.88
CA LYS A 95 -11.09 -22.54 19.30
C LYS A 95 -12.11 -21.86 20.22
N GLN A 96 -12.34 -20.57 20.01
CA GLN A 96 -13.35 -19.80 20.77
C GLN A 96 -14.76 -20.39 20.62
N ILE A 97 -15.13 -20.82 19.42
CA ILE A 97 -16.42 -21.49 19.16
C ILE A 97 -16.50 -22.81 19.94
N THR A 98 -15.43 -23.61 19.96
CA THR A 98 -15.40 -24.88 20.71
C THR A 98 -15.53 -24.63 22.22
N GLU A 99 -14.77 -23.68 22.76
CA GLU A 99 -14.83 -23.29 24.18
C GLU A 99 -16.22 -22.76 24.56
N LEU A 100 -16.79 -21.86 23.75
CA LEU A 100 -18.10 -21.27 24.00
C LEU A 100 -19.23 -22.31 23.89
N ARG A 101 -19.10 -23.29 22.97
CA ARG A 101 -20.03 -24.42 22.89
C ARG A 101 -19.99 -25.28 24.14
N ALA A 102 -18.81 -25.58 24.67
CA ALA A 102 -18.66 -26.34 25.91
C ALA A 102 -19.28 -25.61 27.11
N GLN A 103 -18.96 -24.32 27.27
CA GLN A 103 -19.56 -23.48 28.32
C GLN A 103 -21.08 -23.38 28.20
N LEU A 104 -21.60 -23.19 26.98
CA LEU A 104 -23.03 -23.09 26.74
C LEU A 104 -23.75 -24.42 27.03
N GLN A 105 -23.09 -25.56 26.77
CA GLN A 105 -23.63 -26.87 27.09
C GLN A 105 -23.74 -27.07 28.60
N GLU A 106 -22.65 -26.81 29.33
CA GLU A 106 -22.63 -26.88 30.81
C GLU A 106 -23.71 -25.98 31.42
N LEU A 107 -23.80 -24.73 30.97
CA LEU A 107 -24.79 -23.76 31.46
C LEU A 107 -26.24 -24.21 31.19
N LYS A 108 -26.48 -24.84 30.03
CA LYS A 108 -27.80 -25.38 29.68
C LYS A 108 -28.15 -26.61 30.51
N ASP A 109 -27.19 -27.49 30.76
CA ASP A 109 -27.37 -28.70 31.57
C ASP A 109 -27.67 -28.35 33.03
N ASP A 110 -26.92 -27.40 33.60
CA ASP A 110 -27.16 -26.87 34.95
C ASP A 110 -28.52 -26.17 35.07
N TYR A 111 -28.85 -25.33 34.09
CA TYR A 111 -30.15 -24.66 34.05
C TYR A 111 -31.28 -25.68 33.92
N ALA A 112 -31.15 -26.69 33.06
CA ALA A 112 -32.15 -27.75 32.92
C ALA A 112 -32.33 -28.55 34.22
N ALA A 113 -31.24 -28.96 34.87
CA ALA A 113 -31.28 -29.66 36.15
C ALA A 113 -31.96 -28.82 37.24
N MET A 114 -31.68 -27.51 37.27
CA MET A 114 -32.32 -26.56 38.17
C MET A 114 -33.83 -26.44 37.92
N ILE A 115 -34.25 -26.36 36.66
CA ILE A 115 -35.67 -26.29 36.28
C ILE A 115 -36.39 -27.60 36.65
N VAL A 116 -35.79 -28.76 36.39
CA VAL A 116 -36.37 -30.07 36.75
C VAL A 116 -36.52 -30.20 38.28
N LYS A 117 -35.50 -29.82 39.06
CA LYS A 117 -35.60 -29.81 40.53
C LYS A 117 -36.71 -28.86 41.00
N SER A 118 -36.78 -27.65 40.44
CA SER A 118 -37.83 -26.66 40.73
C SER A 118 -39.22 -27.19 40.37
N TYR A 119 -39.36 -27.98 39.30
CA TYR A 119 -40.63 -28.60 38.91
C TYR A 119 -41.03 -29.73 39.86
N LYS A 120 -40.16 -30.69 40.14
CA LYS A 120 -40.45 -31.84 41.02
C LYS A 120 -40.80 -31.41 42.45
N SER A 121 -40.13 -30.38 42.96
CA SER A 121 -40.41 -29.79 44.28
C SER A 121 -41.72 -29.00 44.37
N LYS A 122 -42.44 -28.76 43.25
CA LYS A 122 -43.78 -28.16 43.31
C LYS A 122 -44.84 -29.11 43.91
N SER A 123 -44.61 -30.42 43.87
CA SER A 123 -45.61 -31.44 44.22
C SER A 123 -45.64 -31.83 45.71
N GLU A 124 -44.55 -31.66 46.46
CA GLU A 124 -44.49 -32.17 47.86
C GLU A 124 -44.78 -31.12 48.94
N GLN A 125 -44.58 -29.81 48.68
CA GLN A 125 -45.04 -28.72 49.54
C GLN A 125 -45.11 -27.42 48.71
N SER A 126 -46.30 -26.84 48.55
CA SER A 126 -46.48 -25.55 47.87
C SER A 126 -45.50 -24.50 48.43
N LYS A 127 -44.94 -23.61 47.60
CA LYS A 127 -44.05 -22.51 48.06
C LYS A 127 -44.70 -21.67 49.16
N VAL A 128 -46.04 -21.60 49.15
CA VAL A 128 -46.84 -20.97 50.22
C VAL A 128 -46.77 -21.80 51.50
N MET A 129 -46.94 -23.12 51.42
CA MET A 129 -46.78 -24.04 52.55
C MET A 129 -45.37 -23.99 53.16
N PHE A 130 -44.32 -23.89 52.33
CA PHE A 130 -42.93 -23.70 52.79
C PHE A 130 -42.72 -22.36 53.51
N LEU A 131 -43.45 -21.30 53.12
CA LEU A 131 -43.41 -20.02 53.82
C LEU A 131 -44.23 -20.07 55.12
N LEU A 132 -45.39 -20.71 55.10
CA LEU A 132 -46.31 -20.86 56.23
C LEU A 132 -45.82 -21.85 57.30
N SER A 133 -44.97 -22.82 56.94
CA SER A 133 -44.30 -23.74 57.88
C SER A 133 -43.10 -23.14 58.61
N SER A 134 -43.05 -21.81 58.73
CA SER A 134 -41.96 -21.11 59.44
C SER A 134 -42.29 -20.99 60.92
N GLU A 135 -41.33 -21.26 61.79
CA GLU A 135 -41.45 -21.18 63.26
C GLU A 135 -41.57 -19.74 63.77
N ASN A 136 -41.08 -18.75 63.01
CA ASN A 136 -41.16 -17.33 63.37
C ASN A 136 -41.00 -16.39 62.15
N PHE A 137 -41.33 -15.10 62.33
CA PHE A 137 -41.26 -14.06 61.29
C PHE A 137 -39.87 -13.90 60.68
N LYS A 138 -38.81 -13.98 61.49
CA LYS A 138 -37.41 -13.87 61.02
C LYS A 138 -37.06 -15.01 60.05
N GLN A 139 -37.51 -16.23 60.35
CA GLN A 139 -37.32 -17.39 59.49
C GLN A 139 -38.12 -17.25 58.18
N ALA A 140 -39.38 -16.82 58.26
CA ALA A 140 -40.22 -16.55 57.09
C ALA A 140 -39.59 -15.49 56.17
N TYR A 141 -39.10 -14.38 56.73
CA TYR A 141 -38.42 -13.32 55.97
C TYR A 141 -37.17 -13.85 55.25
N LYS A 142 -36.33 -14.64 55.93
CA LYS A 142 -35.15 -15.28 55.31
C LYS A 142 -35.55 -16.24 54.17
N ARG A 143 -36.59 -17.07 54.36
CA ARG A 143 -37.11 -17.97 53.31
C ARG A 143 -37.61 -17.18 52.08
N VAL A 144 -38.27 -16.04 52.27
CA VAL A 144 -38.65 -15.13 51.16
C VAL A 144 -37.43 -14.58 50.44
N GLN A 145 -36.40 -14.13 51.16
CA GLN A 145 -35.15 -13.63 50.56
C GLN A 145 -34.45 -14.71 49.73
N TYR A 146 -34.38 -15.96 50.23
CA TYR A 146 -33.80 -17.07 49.45
C TYR A 146 -34.60 -17.40 48.19
N ILE A 147 -35.93 -17.38 48.25
CA ILE A 147 -36.78 -17.56 47.06
C ILE A 147 -36.51 -16.47 46.03
N ARG A 148 -36.34 -15.21 46.46
CA ARG A 148 -36.00 -14.10 45.58
C ARG A 148 -34.62 -14.29 44.95
N GLN A 149 -33.59 -14.54 45.76
CA GLN A 149 -32.23 -14.78 45.29
C GLN A 149 -32.17 -15.93 44.27
N TYR A 150 -32.90 -17.02 44.52
CA TYR A 150 -32.98 -18.15 43.61
C TYR A 150 -33.65 -17.80 42.27
N ARG A 151 -34.72 -16.99 42.28
CA ARG A 151 -35.36 -16.50 41.05
C ARG A 151 -34.45 -15.55 40.26
N GLU A 152 -33.74 -14.66 40.94
CA GLU A 152 -32.78 -13.77 40.28
C GLU A 152 -31.63 -14.56 39.64
N TYR A 153 -31.07 -15.55 40.35
CA TYR A 153 -30.06 -16.44 39.79
C TYR A 153 -30.57 -17.20 38.56
N GLN A 154 -31.82 -17.72 38.59
CA GLN A 154 -32.44 -18.34 37.42
C GLN A 154 -32.54 -17.39 36.22
N ARG A 155 -32.90 -16.13 36.47
CA ARG A 155 -32.99 -15.11 35.43
C ARG A 155 -31.62 -14.77 34.85
N GLU A 156 -30.61 -14.60 35.70
CA GLU A 156 -29.23 -14.32 35.29
C GLU A 156 -28.69 -15.46 34.40
N GLN A 157 -28.89 -16.71 34.80
CA GLN A 157 -28.50 -17.90 34.01
C GLN A 157 -29.17 -17.91 32.63
N ALA A 158 -30.48 -17.60 32.55
CA ALA A 158 -31.19 -17.54 31.27
C ALA A 158 -30.67 -16.42 30.35
N GLU A 159 -30.39 -15.23 30.89
CA GLU A 159 -29.79 -14.13 30.13
C GLU A 159 -28.35 -14.45 29.69
N GLU A 160 -27.56 -15.13 30.52
CA GLU A 160 -26.21 -15.57 30.17
C GLU A 160 -26.23 -16.60 29.03
N ILE A 161 -27.12 -17.59 29.09
CA ILE A 161 -27.35 -18.57 28.00
C ILE A 161 -27.68 -17.83 26.71
N LYS A 162 -28.59 -16.85 26.77
CA LYS A 162 -29.01 -16.06 25.61
C LYS A 162 -27.84 -15.26 25.01
N ALA A 163 -27.08 -14.54 25.85
CA ALA A 163 -25.93 -13.76 25.42
C ALA A 163 -24.84 -14.63 24.78
N LYS A 164 -24.48 -15.75 25.42
CA LYS A 164 -23.50 -16.71 24.88
C LYS A 164 -24.00 -17.35 23.57
N THR A 165 -25.30 -17.62 23.45
CA THR A 165 -25.89 -18.14 22.21
C THR A 165 -25.78 -17.12 21.06
N GLN A 166 -26.05 -15.84 21.33
CA GLN A 166 -25.89 -14.77 20.33
C GLN A 166 -24.43 -14.62 19.91
N GLN A 167 -23.50 -14.57 20.87
CA GLN A 167 -22.07 -14.51 20.59
C GLN A 167 -21.59 -15.71 19.74
N LEU A 168 -22.08 -16.91 20.04
CA LEU A 168 -21.78 -18.11 19.27
C LEU A 168 -22.31 -17.99 17.83
N GLN A 169 -23.52 -17.47 17.64
CA GLN A 169 -24.10 -17.25 16.31
C GLN A 169 -23.26 -16.26 15.49
N GLU A 170 -22.89 -15.13 16.08
CA GLU A 170 -22.03 -14.12 15.44
C GLU A 170 -20.68 -14.69 15.02
N LEU A 171 -20.03 -15.46 15.90
CA LEU A 171 -18.75 -16.12 15.61
C LEU A 171 -18.88 -17.14 14.47
N ASN A 172 -19.97 -17.94 14.41
CA ASN A 172 -20.19 -18.89 13.32
C ASN A 172 -20.41 -18.19 11.96
N ILE A 173 -21.15 -17.07 11.94
CA ILE A 173 -21.33 -16.25 10.74
C ILE A 173 -19.98 -15.70 10.27
N LYS A 174 -19.21 -15.09 11.19
CA LYS A 174 -17.87 -14.56 10.90
C LYS A 174 -16.93 -15.63 10.35
N LEU A 175 -16.91 -16.82 10.97
CA LEU A 175 -16.10 -17.96 10.54
C LEU A 175 -16.46 -18.41 9.12
N THR A 176 -17.76 -18.44 8.80
CA THR A 176 -18.25 -18.83 7.47
C THR A 176 -17.78 -17.85 6.40
N HIS A 177 -17.89 -16.54 6.68
CA HIS A 177 -17.39 -15.50 5.79
C HIS A 177 -15.87 -15.60 5.57
N GLN A 178 -15.08 -15.75 6.64
CA GLN A 178 -13.62 -15.88 6.55
C GLN A 178 -13.18 -17.11 5.75
N LYS A 179 -13.89 -18.24 5.89
CA LYS A 179 -13.61 -19.46 5.09
C LYS A 179 -13.88 -19.22 3.60
N ALA A 180 -15.00 -18.57 3.26
CA ALA A 180 -15.34 -18.23 1.88
C ALA A 180 -14.32 -17.25 1.27
N GLU A 181 -13.93 -16.21 2.00
CA GLU A 181 -12.90 -15.24 1.58
C GLU A 181 -11.54 -15.91 1.35
N LYS A 182 -11.11 -16.76 2.27
CA LYS A 182 -9.87 -17.54 2.13
C LYS A 182 -9.91 -18.43 0.89
N GLN A 183 -11.02 -19.10 0.61
CA GLN A 183 -11.15 -19.95 -0.57
C GLN A 183 -11.04 -19.13 -1.86
N LYS A 184 -11.67 -17.95 -1.91
CA LYS A 184 -11.54 -17.03 -3.04
C LYS A 184 -10.09 -16.62 -3.28
N LEU A 185 -9.36 -16.22 -2.23
CA LEU A 185 -7.95 -15.85 -2.35
C LEU A 185 -7.07 -17.00 -2.86
N ILE A 186 -7.36 -18.25 -2.46
CA ILE A 186 -6.65 -19.44 -2.94
C ILE A 186 -6.86 -19.64 -4.44
N GLU A 187 -8.09 -19.52 -4.94
CA GLU A 187 -8.37 -19.67 -6.38
C GLU A 187 -7.72 -18.56 -7.21
N GLU A 188 -7.80 -17.30 -6.74
CA GLU A 188 -7.10 -16.18 -7.39
C GLU A 188 -5.57 -16.39 -7.41
N ASN A 189 -5.00 -16.92 -6.32
CA ASN A 189 -3.57 -17.24 -6.23
C ASN A 189 -3.16 -18.34 -7.23
N LYS A 190 -3.98 -19.40 -7.39
CA LYS A 190 -3.75 -20.45 -8.39
C LYS A 190 -3.72 -19.89 -9.81
N ILE A 191 -4.65 -19.00 -10.14
CA ILE A 191 -4.68 -18.32 -11.44
C ILE A 191 -3.40 -17.50 -11.63
N ALA A 192 -3.03 -16.68 -10.64
CA ALA A 192 -1.83 -15.86 -10.69
C ALA A 192 -0.56 -16.72 -10.87
N LYS A 193 -0.46 -17.88 -10.20
CA LYS A 193 0.66 -18.83 -10.37
C LYS A 193 0.75 -19.40 -11.78
N ARG A 194 -0.34 -19.88 -12.36
CA ARG A 194 -0.35 -20.37 -13.75
C ARG A 194 0.09 -19.30 -14.73
N GLN A 195 -0.36 -18.07 -14.55
CA GLN A 195 0.06 -16.98 -15.43
C GLN A 195 1.53 -16.60 -15.22
N LEU A 196 2.05 -16.66 -13.98
CA LEU A 196 3.47 -16.46 -13.69
C LEU A 196 4.33 -17.53 -14.37
N GLU A 197 3.91 -18.79 -14.35
CA GLU A 197 4.60 -19.88 -15.04
C GLU A 197 4.72 -19.62 -16.55
N ASN A 198 3.64 -19.15 -17.19
CA ASN A 198 3.69 -18.77 -18.60
C ASN A 198 4.66 -17.62 -18.86
N GLU A 199 4.65 -16.59 -18.01
CA GLU A 199 5.57 -15.46 -18.13
C GLU A 199 7.03 -15.85 -17.90
N LEU A 200 7.29 -16.80 -17.00
CA LEU A 200 8.63 -17.34 -16.79
C LEU A 200 9.12 -18.13 -18.00
N LYS A 201 8.25 -18.91 -18.64
CA LYS A 201 8.58 -19.62 -19.90
C LYS A 201 8.89 -18.65 -21.03
N GLU A 202 8.07 -17.61 -21.22
CA GLU A 202 8.32 -16.55 -22.21
C GLU A 202 9.67 -15.85 -21.93
N ARG A 203 9.97 -15.59 -20.65
CA ARG A 203 11.20 -14.94 -20.21
C ARG A 203 12.41 -15.80 -20.47
N GLU A 204 12.32 -17.10 -20.21
CA GLU A 204 13.39 -18.06 -20.46
C GLU A 204 13.70 -18.18 -21.96
N ALA A 205 12.66 -18.25 -22.80
CA ALA A 205 12.83 -18.25 -24.25
C ALA A 205 13.55 -16.99 -24.76
N LEU A 206 13.13 -15.79 -24.31
CA LEU A 206 13.80 -14.54 -24.67
C LEU A 206 15.24 -14.47 -24.14
N MET A 207 15.47 -14.92 -22.91
CA MET A 207 16.81 -14.95 -22.32
C MET A 207 17.74 -15.91 -23.05
N ALA A 208 17.24 -17.00 -23.63
CA ALA A 208 18.04 -17.90 -24.46
C ALA A 208 18.57 -17.18 -25.71
N THR A 209 17.72 -16.38 -26.38
CA THR A 209 18.14 -15.53 -27.51
C THR A 209 19.18 -14.49 -27.09
N ILE A 210 18.97 -13.84 -25.95
CA ILE A 210 19.92 -12.85 -25.41
C ILE A 210 21.26 -13.50 -25.04
N LYS A 211 21.24 -14.72 -24.49
CA LYS A 211 22.44 -15.48 -24.12
C LYS A 211 23.30 -15.87 -25.32
N ALA A 212 22.71 -16.09 -26.49
CA ALA A 212 23.47 -16.36 -27.71
C ALA A 212 24.29 -15.13 -28.14
N ASP A 213 23.75 -13.92 -27.95
CA ASP A 213 24.36 -12.65 -28.38
C ASP A 213 24.67 -11.69 -27.21
N VAL A 214 25.11 -12.21 -26.05
CA VAL A 214 25.29 -11.38 -24.83
C VAL A 214 26.20 -10.19 -25.10
N SER A 215 27.33 -10.40 -25.78
CA SER A 215 28.31 -9.34 -26.05
C SER A 215 27.70 -8.15 -26.81
N LYS A 216 26.82 -8.42 -27.78
CA LYS A 216 26.09 -7.40 -28.55
C LYS A 216 25.15 -6.61 -27.65
N TYR A 217 24.31 -7.29 -26.87
CA TYR A 217 23.34 -6.62 -26.00
C TYR A 217 24.03 -5.86 -24.85
N THR A 218 25.10 -6.41 -24.28
CA THR A 218 25.96 -5.74 -23.29
C THR A 218 26.54 -4.44 -23.85
N LEU A 219 27.00 -4.45 -25.11
CA LEU A 219 27.49 -3.23 -25.78
C LEU A 219 26.36 -2.21 -26.01
N GLU A 220 25.17 -2.66 -26.43
CA GLU A 220 24.00 -1.77 -26.58
C GLU A 220 23.59 -1.13 -25.26
N ILE A 221 23.58 -1.88 -24.15
CA ILE A 221 23.27 -1.38 -22.80
C ILE A 221 24.32 -0.34 -22.38
N LYS A 222 25.61 -0.66 -22.53
CA LYS A 222 26.70 0.28 -22.20
C LYS A 222 26.58 1.59 -22.98
N LYS A 223 26.28 1.53 -24.28
CA LYS A 223 26.06 2.73 -25.11
C LYS A 223 24.86 3.55 -24.63
N LYS A 224 23.73 2.90 -24.31
CA LYS A 224 22.54 3.58 -23.76
C LYS A 224 22.84 4.24 -22.41
N GLN A 225 23.60 3.57 -21.54
CA GLN A 225 23.98 4.10 -20.24
C GLN A 225 24.93 5.30 -20.37
N GLN A 226 25.93 5.22 -21.26
CA GLN A 226 26.85 6.33 -21.54
C GLN A 226 26.10 7.57 -22.04
N GLU A 227 25.11 7.38 -22.91
CA GLU A 227 24.30 8.49 -23.43
C GLU A 227 23.40 9.10 -22.33
N ALA A 228 22.77 8.26 -21.49
CA ALA A 228 22.02 8.75 -20.34
C ALA A 228 22.93 9.54 -19.37
N ASP A 229 24.10 9.00 -19.03
CA ASP A 229 25.07 9.66 -18.16
C ASP A 229 25.60 10.98 -18.74
N ARG A 230 25.75 11.08 -20.07
CA ARG A 230 26.12 12.32 -20.75
C ARG A 230 25.04 13.38 -20.59
N ILE A 231 23.78 13.00 -20.83
CA ILE A 231 22.62 13.90 -20.67
C ILE A 231 22.50 14.35 -19.21
N ASP A 232 22.64 13.43 -18.25
CA ASP A 232 22.49 13.76 -16.84
C ASP A 232 23.62 14.66 -16.32
N LYS A 233 24.87 14.45 -16.75
CA LYS A 233 25.98 15.38 -16.46
C LYS A 233 25.73 16.78 -17.00
N GLU A 234 25.13 16.87 -18.19
CA GLU A 234 24.77 18.15 -18.79
C GLU A 234 23.63 18.84 -18.03
N ILE A 235 22.62 18.07 -17.56
CA ILE A 235 21.57 18.58 -16.69
C ILE A 235 22.15 19.11 -15.37
N ASP A 236 23.04 18.35 -14.73
CA ASP A 236 23.69 18.76 -13.47
C ASP A 236 24.52 20.04 -13.65
N ARG A 237 25.20 20.19 -14.79
CA ARG A 237 25.91 21.42 -15.16
C ARG A 237 24.92 22.59 -15.27
N LEU A 238 23.83 22.40 -16.02
CA LEU A 238 22.80 23.44 -16.24
C LEU A 238 22.06 23.80 -14.94
N ILE A 239 21.90 22.86 -14.01
CA ILE A 239 21.35 23.10 -12.67
C ILE A 239 22.29 24.02 -11.88
N LYS A 240 23.60 23.72 -11.85
CA LYS A 240 24.59 24.55 -11.15
C LYS A 240 24.65 25.96 -11.73
N GLU A 241 24.59 26.09 -13.06
CA GLU A 241 24.50 27.38 -13.73
C GLU A 241 23.22 28.13 -13.33
N ALA A 242 22.07 27.47 -13.31
CA ALA A 242 20.79 28.07 -12.92
C ALA A 242 20.78 28.52 -11.45
N ILE A 243 21.40 27.76 -10.54
CA ILE A 243 21.62 28.14 -9.14
C ILE A 243 22.47 29.41 -9.07
N ALA A 244 23.62 29.42 -9.77
CA ALA A 244 24.53 30.56 -9.77
C ALA A 244 23.87 31.83 -10.35
N GLU A 245 23.11 31.71 -11.45
CA GLU A 245 22.37 32.82 -12.05
C GLU A 245 21.29 33.35 -11.08
N SER A 246 20.56 32.46 -10.42
CA SER A 246 19.59 32.87 -9.39
C SER A 246 20.25 33.59 -8.22
N ASN A 247 21.41 33.11 -7.75
CA ASN A 247 22.11 33.71 -6.61
C ASN A 247 22.69 35.08 -6.97
N LYS A 248 23.18 35.24 -8.21
CA LYS A 248 23.60 36.54 -8.76
C LYS A 248 22.43 37.53 -8.78
N LYS A 249 21.25 37.13 -9.26
CA LYS A 249 20.03 37.97 -9.22
C LYS A 249 19.60 38.33 -7.79
N ALA A 250 19.91 37.47 -6.81
CA ALA A 250 19.65 37.71 -5.39
C ALA A 250 20.76 38.49 -4.67
N GLY A 251 21.78 38.99 -5.39
CA GLY A 251 22.81 39.89 -4.83
C GLY A 251 24.00 39.20 -4.14
N ASN A 252 24.20 37.90 -4.29
CA ASN A 252 25.33 37.19 -3.68
C ASN A 252 25.93 36.15 -4.65
N ALA A 253 27.12 36.45 -5.15
CA ALA A 253 27.81 35.64 -6.16
C ALA A 253 28.65 34.48 -5.59
N THR A 254 28.77 34.36 -4.26
CA THR A 254 29.73 33.47 -3.60
C THR A 254 29.17 32.09 -3.25
N SER A 255 27.84 31.91 -3.25
CA SER A 255 27.21 30.63 -2.94
C SER A 255 27.18 29.71 -4.16
N THR A 256 27.95 28.63 -4.12
CA THR A 256 27.96 27.57 -5.13
C THR A 256 27.12 26.37 -4.67
N GLY A 257 26.28 25.84 -5.57
CA GLY A 257 25.52 24.61 -5.34
C GLY A 257 24.36 24.68 -4.33
N LYS A 258 24.07 25.84 -3.73
CA LYS A 258 22.89 26.06 -2.88
C LYS A 258 22.13 27.31 -3.28
N PHE A 259 20.81 27.26 -3.24
CA PHE A 259 19.94 28.39 -3.50
C PHE A 259 19.90 29.35 -2.32
N ILE A 260 20.04 30.64 -2.62
CA ILE A 260 19.70 31.71 -1.70
C ILE A 260 18.19 31.94 -1.78
N LEU A 261 17.51 31.68 -0.67
CA LEU A 261 16.04 31.70 -0.62
C LEU A 261 15.51 33.01 -0.05
N THR A 262 14.66 33.68 -0.83
CA THR A 262 13.78 34.74 -0.34
C THR A 262 12.76 34.18 0.65
N PRO A 263 12.12 35.00 1.51
CA PRO A 263 11.08 34.52 2.43
C PRO A 263 9.94 33.77 1.73
N ALA A 264 9.54 34.23 0.53
CA ALA A 264 8.56 33.53 -0.30
C ALA A 264 9.07 32.17 -0.79
N ALA A 265 10.32 32.09 -1.26
CA ALA A 265 10.93 30.84 -1.71
C ALA A 265 11.15 29.84 -0.57
N LYS A 266 11.43 30.30 0.65
CA LYS A 266 11.50 29.45 1.85
C LYS A 266 10.15 28.82 2.18
N ARG A 267 9.06 29.60 2.13
CA ARG A 267 7.70 29.08 2.33
C ARG A 267 7.36 28.03 1.27
N LEU A 268 7.62 28.33 0.01
CA LEU A 268 7.38 27.39 -1.09
C LEU A 268 8.15 26.07 -0.93
N ALA A 269 9.41 26.14 -0.50
CA ALA A 269 10.22 24.95 -0.22
C ALA A 269 9.64 24.11 0.93
N ALA A 270 9.18 24.76 2.01
CA ALA A 270 8.55 24.09 3.14
C ALA A 270 7.22 23.43 2.73
N ASP A 271 6.43 24.12 1.89
CA ASP A 271 5.18 23.58 1.35
C ASP A 271 5.46 22.37 0.44
N PHE A 272 6.49 22.42 -0.41
CA PHE A 272 6.92 21.29 -1.23
C PHE A 272 7.34 20.10 -0.36
N GLU A 273 8.16 20.33 0.67
CA GLU A 273 8.65 19.30 1.59
C GLU A 273 7.54 18.67 2.43
N SER A 274 6.54 19.45 2.87
CA SER A 274 5.37 18.95 3.61
C SER A 274 4.46 18.05 2.78
N ASN A 275 4.51 18.18 1.45
CA ASN A 275 3.77 17.33 0.50
C ASN A 275 4.56 16.09 0.04
N LYS A 276 5.70 15.78 0.68
CA LYS A 276 6.45 14.55 0.41
C LYS A 276 5.57 13.31 0.60
N GLY A 277 5.54 12.46 -0.43
CA GLY A 277 4.71 11.26 -0.50
C GLY A 277 3.25 11.53 -0.89
N LYS A 278 2.90 12.78 -1.20
CA LYS A 278 1.55 13.24 -1.58
C LYS A 278 1.54 14.04 -2.88
N LEU A 279 2.68 14.25 -3.53
CA LEU A 279 2.73 14.97 -4.79
C LEU A 279 1.94 14.21 -5.87
N GLY A 280 1.22 14.96 -6.70
CA GLY A 280 0.54 14.42 -7.86
C GLY A 280 1.52 13.81 -8.85
N TRP A 281 1.06 12.85 -9.64
CA TRP A 281 1.87 12.28 -10.70
C TRP A 281 2.05 13.27 -11.85
N PRO A 282 3.21 13.27 -12.51
CA PRO A 282 3.47 14.16 -13.65
C PRO A 282 2.71 13.73 -14.92
N VAL A 283 1.98 12.61 -14.89
CA VAL A 283 1.12 12.10 -15.98
C VAL A 283 -0.16 11.51 -15.39
N SER A 284 -1.26 11.57 -16.15
CA SER A 284 -2.57 11.08 -15.71
C SER A 284 -2.68 9.55 -15.63
N ARG A 285 -1.80 8.81 -16.33
CA ARG A 285 -1.69 7.34 -16.30
C ARG A 285 -0.22 6.97 -16.48
N GLY A 286 0.35 6.17 -15.58
CA GLY A 286 1.74 5.76 -15.76
C GLY A 286 2.20 4.63 -14.85
N VAL A 287 3.29 3.97 -15.26
CA VAL A 287 3.94 2.89 -14.52
C VAL A 287 5.44 3.17 -14.42
N ILE A 288 6.01 3.07 -13.22
CA ILE A 288 7.46 3.26 -13.02
C ILE A 288 8.19 2.02 -13.53
N LYS A 289 8.86 2.16 -14.67
CA LYS A 289 9.64 1.09 -15.31
C LYS A 289 11.09 1.08 -14.80
N THR A 290 11.70 2.25 -14.66
CA THR A 290 13.05 2.41 -14.13
C THR A 290 13.01 3.20 -12.83
N LYS A 291 13.67 2.67 -11.80
CA LYS A 291 13.73 3.25 -10.46
C LYS A 291 15.00 4.09 -10.27
N PHE A 292 14.96 4.96 -9.27
CA PHE A 292 16.11 5.74 -8.84
C PHE A 292 17.24 4.85 -8.29
N GLY A 293 18.48 5.24 -8.57
CA GLY A 293 19.69 4.61 -8.05
C GLY A 293 20.41 3.75 -9.09
N THR A 294 21.36 2.96 -8.62
CA THR A 294 22.16 2.05 -9.44
C THR A 294 21.61 0.64 -9.31
N HIS A 295 21.29 0.02 -10.45
CA HIS A 295 20.77 -1.34 -10.50
C HIS A 295 21.53 -2.17 -11.55
N PRO A 296 21.74 -3.48 -11.30
CA PRO A 296 22.29 -4.36 -12.31
C PRO A 296 21.31 -4.45 -13.50
N SER A 297 21.85 -4.56 -14.70
CA SER A 297 21.02 -4.77 -15.88
C SER A 297 20.27 -6.10 -15.76
N PRO A 298 18.98 -6.17 -16.15
CA PRO A 298 18.24 -7.43 -16.15
C PRO A 298 18.81 -8.49 -17.11
N ILE A 299 19.63 -8.04 -18.07
CA ILE A 299 20.25 -8.86 -19.12
C ILE A 299 21.64 -9.34 -18.69
N ASP A 300 22.49 -8.39 -18.29
CA ASP A 300 23.85 -8.64 -17.85
C ASP A 300 24.09 -8.01 -16.48
N ARG A 301 24.10 -8.84 -15.45
CA ARG A 301 24.27 -8.38 -14.06
C ARG A 301 25.63 -7.76 -13.78
N SER A 302 26.61 -7.94 -14.66
CA SER A 302 27.92 -7.28 -14.55
C SER A 302 27.87 -5.80 -14.95
N VAL A 303 26.88 -5.40 -15.75
CA VAL A 303 26.67 -4.01 -16.14
C VAL A 303 25.74 -3.34 -15.13
N LEU A 304 26.23 -2.27 -14.52
CA LEU A 304 25.45 -1.42 -13.63
C LEU A 304 24.84 -0.27 -14.44
N GLU A 305 23.53 -0.16 -14.39
CA GLU A 305 22.77 0.96 -14.94
C GLU A 305 22.44 1.94 -13.81
N ARG A 306 22.67 3.22 -14.05
CA ARG A 306 22.43 4.28 -13.07
C ARG A 306 21.30 5.19 -13.55
N SER A 307 20.34 5.45 -12.66
CA SER A 307 19.29 6.42 -12.87
C SER A 307 19.26 7.48 -11.77
N TYR A 308 19.26 8.74 -12.18
CA TYR A 308 19.19 9.92 -11.30
C TYR A 308 17.76 10.30 -10.89
N GLY A 309 16.75 9.64 -11.46
CA GLY A 309 15.34 9.83 -11.16
C GLY A 309 14.54 8.56 -11.45
N ILE A 310 13.31 8.71 -11.94
CA ILE A 310 12.47 7.60 -12.39
C ILE A 310 12.10 7.74 -13.86
N LYS A 311 11.87 6.61 -14.53
CA LYS A 311 11.26 6.59 -15.87
C LYS A 311 9.85 6.02 -15.78
N ILE A 312 8.87 6.84 -16.15
CA ILE A 312 7.45 6.52 -16.11
C ILE A 312 6.97 6.19 -17.52
N ALA A 313 6.60 4.93 -17.75
CA ALA A 313 5.90 4.54 -18.96
C ALA A 313 4.47 5.10 -18.93
N THR A 314 4.04 5.72 -20.02
CA THR A 314 2.75 6.41 -20.11
C THR A 314 2.13 6.23 -21.51
N GLU A 315 0.96 6.83 -21.70
CA GLU A 315 0.28 6.90 -22.97
C GLU A 315 1.06 7.63 -24.05
N LYS A 316 0.74 7.31 -25.31
CA LYS A 316 1.24 8.07 -26.46
C LYS A 316 0.83 9.54 -26.34
N ASN A 317 1.81 10.43 -26.50
CA ASN A 317 1.62 11.88 -26.42
C ASN A 317 0.92 12.35 -25.12
N ALA A 318 1.11 11.61 -24.01
CA ALA A 318 0.51 11.97 -22.74
C ALA A 318 0.91 13.39 -22.33
N LYS A 319 -0.07 14.15 -21.83
CA LYS A 319 0.17 15.48 -21.27
C LYS A 319 0.97 15.35 -19.98
N VAL A 320 2.07 16.09 -19.91
CA VAL A 320 2.93 16.18 -18.73
C VAL A 320 2.46 17.35 -17.89
N LYS A 321 2.28 17.10 -16.60
CA LYS A 321 1.79 18.07 -15.61
C LYS A 321 2.87 18.38 -14.58
N ALA A 322 2.89 19.62 -14.11
CA ALA A 322 3.74 20.01 -13.00
C ALA A 322 3.24 19.37 -11.70
N VAL A 323 4.15 18.74 -10.95
CA VAL A 323 3.80 18.06 -9.69
C VAL A 323 3.52 19.02 -8.54
N PHE A 324 3.97 20.28 -8.66
CA PHE A 324 3.81 21.31 -7.63
C PHE A 324 3.90 22.72 -8.21
N ASN A 325 3.47 23.72 -7.45
CA ASN A 325 3.56 25.14 -7.81
C ASN A 325 5.01 25.63 -7.78
N GLY A 326 5.38 26.47 -8.72
CA GLY A 326 6.77 26.92 -8.86
C GLY A 326 6.99 27.86 -10.03
N GLU A 327 8.23 27.95 -10.48
CA GLU A 327 8.63 28.78 -11.62
C GLU A 327 9.48 27.94 -12.58
N VAL A 328 9.25 28.05 -13.89
CA VAL A 328 10.09 27.40 -14.89
C VAL A 328 11.49 28.02 -14.84
N SER A 329 12.44 27.31 -14.26
CA SER A 329 13.80 27.81 -14.11
C SER A 329 14.54 27.80 -15.45
N LYS A 330 14.45 26.71 -16.20
CA LYS A 330 15.12 26.59 -17.50
C LYS A 330 14.45 25.53 -18.37
N ILE A 331 14.48 25.78 -19.68
CA ILE A 331 14.16 24.80 -20.71
C ILE A 331 15.49 24.40 -21.35
N MET A 332 15.83 23.11 -21.31
CA MET A 332 17.12 22.60 -21.79
C MET A 332 16.92 21.87 -23.11
N LEU A 333 17.71 22.27 -24.11
CA LEU A 333 17.81 21.62 -25.41
C LEU A 333 19.20 21.00 -25.51
N ILE A 334 19.33 19.76 -25.02
CA ILE A 334 20.60 19.05 -25.00
C ILE A 334 20.80 18.38 -26.36
N LYS A 335 21.97 18.55 -26.97
CA LYS A 335 22.30 17.94 -28.28
C LYS A 335 22.04 16.44 -28.24
N ASN A 336 21.32 15.92 -29.25
CA ASN A 336 20.92 14.50 -29.37
C ASN A 336 19.98 13.98 -28.26
N ALA A 337 19.36 14.87 -27.49
CA ALA A 337 18.34 14.52 -26.52
C ALA A 337 17.05 15.29 -26.77
N ASN A 338 15.94 14.72 -26.31
CA ASN A 338 14.66 15.40 -26.34
C ASN A 338 14.60 16.52 -25.29
N PRO A 339 13.81 17.58 -25.53
CA PRO A 339 13.68 18.70 -24.61
C PRO A 339 13.39 18.31 -23.16
N VAL A 340 13.94 19.11 -22.24
CA VAL A 340 13.81 18.97 -20.79
C VAL A 340 13.26 20.27 -20.21
N VAL A 341 12.27 20.17 -19.32
CA VAL A 341 11.74 21.31 -18.56
C VAL A 341 12.17 21.17 -17.11
N MET A 342 12.68 22.25 -16.51
CA MET A 342 13.03 22.31 -15.10
C MET A 342 12.21 23.37 -14.38
N ILE A 343 11.55 22.96 -13.30
CA ILE A 343 10.70 23.82 -12.47
C ILE A 343 11.29 23.92 -11.07
N ARG A 344 11.33 25.14 -10.54
CA ARG A 344 11.86 25.47 -9.22
C ARG A 344 10.73 25.65 -8.20
N HIS A 345 10.91 25.02 -7.04
CA HIS A 345 10.01 25.03 -5.89
C HIS A 345 10.77 25.48 -4.63
N GLY A 346 11.33 26.70 -4.65
CA GLY A 346 12.24 27.16 -3.60
C GLY A 346 13.66 26.64 -3.79
N ASN A 347 14.13 25.75 -2.92
CA ASN A 347 15.42 25.04 -3.09
C ASN A 347 15.28 23.61 -3.66
N TYR A 348 14.07 23.22 -4.03
CA TYR A 348 13.83 21.99 -4.77
C TYR A 348 13.68 22.28 -6.26
N LEU A 349 14.14 21.35 -7.09
CA LEU A 349 13.92 21.38 -8.54
C LEU A 349 13.23 20.08 -8.96
N THR A 350 12.28 20.19 -9.88
CA THR A 350 11.71 19.04 -10.59
C THR A 350 12.10 19.12 -12.06
N VAL A 351 12.59 18.02 -12.60
CA VAL A 351 13.10 17.94 -13.97
C VAL A 351 12.29 16.92 -14.76
N TYR A 352 11.69 17.37 -15.86
CA TYR A 352 10.84 16.58 -16.74
C TYR A 352 11.56 16.38 -18.07
N LYS A 353 12.00 15.14 -18.33
CA LYS A 353 12.84 14.77 -19.48
C LYS A 353 12.04 14.02 -20.54
N ASN A 354 12.58 13.99 -21.75
CA ASN A 354 12.00 13.25 -22.88
C ASN A 354 10.64 13.80 -23.34
N LEU A 355 10.54 15.13 -23.43
CA LEU A 355 9.35 15.82 -23.93
C LEU A 355 9.40 15.97 -25.45
N SER A 356 8.26 15.79 -26.14
CA SER A 356 8.13 16.09 -27.57
C SER A 356 7.70 17.53 -27.83
N LYS A 357 6.87 18.09 -26.94
CA LYS A 357 6.40 19.48 -27.00
C LYS A 357 6.47 20.11 -25.63
N ILE A 358 6.68 21.42 -25.61
CA ILE A 358 6.71 22.25 -24.41
C ILE A 358 5.67 23.36 -24.55
N TYR A 359 4.89 23.58 -23.49
CA TYR A 359 3.82 24.58 -23.46
C TYR A 359 4.15 25.82 -22.64
N VAL A 360 5.27 25.79 -21.94
CA VAL A 360 5.68 26.81 -20.98
C VAL A 360 6.96 27.51 -21.44
N LYS A 361 7.23 28.68 -20.88
CA LYS A 361 8.43 29.48 -21.15
C LYS A 361 9.27 29.62 -19.88
N SER A 362 10.58 29.84 -20.03
CA SER A 362 11.46 30.12 -18.89
C SER A 362 11.01 31.41 -18.17
N GLY A 363 11.02 31.39 -16.83
CA GLY A 363 10.49 32.45 -15.97
C GLY A 363 8.98 32.40 -15.73
N GLN A 364 8.25 31.50 -16.39
CA GLN A 364 6.80 31.39 -16.21
C GLN A 364 6.46 30.78 -14.84
N THR A 365 5.52 31.39 -14.12
CA THR A 365 4.93 30.80 -12.90
C THR A 365 4.01 29.63 -13.27
N ILE A 366 4.14 28.54 -12.53
CA ILE A 366 3.44 27.28 -12.74
C ILE A 366 2.59 26.96 -11.52
N VAL A 367 1.36 26.51 -11.76
CA VAL A 367 0.48 25.97 -10.72
C VAL A 367 0.50 24.44 -10.73
N THR A 368 0.25 23.83 -9.57
CA THR A 368 0.17 22.37 -9.43
C THR A 368 -0.84 21.77 -10.41
N GLY A 369 -0.45 20.75 -11.16
CA GLY A 369 -1.29 20.07 -12.14
C GLY A 369 -1.36 20.76 -13.51
N GLN A 370 -0.75 21.93 -13.68
CA GLN A 370 -0.70 22.62 -14.97
C GLN A 370 0.05 21.80 -16.02
N GLU A 371 -0.47 21.75 -17.24
CA GLU A 371 0.19 21.09 -18.36
C GLU A 371 1.42 21.88 -18.82
N ILE A 372 2.56 21.20 -18.88
CA ILE A 372 3.86 21.81 -19.24
C ILE A 372 4.41 21.29 -20.58
N GLY A 373 3.86 20.19 -21.10
CA GLY A 373 4.29 19.60 -22.36
C GLY A 373 3.64 18.26 -22.69
N GLU A 374 4.18 17.59 -23.70
CA GLU A 374 3.81 16.23 -24.13
C GLU A 374 5.01 15.29 -24.02
N VAL A 375 4.78 14.04 -23.62
CA VAL A 375 5.82 13.01 -23.63
C VAL A 375 6.18 12.64 -25.07
N PHE A 376 7.46 12.42 -25.34
CA PHE A 376 7.93 11.87 -26.60
C PHE A 376 7.61 10.38 -26.72
N THR A 377 6.94 10.02 -27.80
CA THR A 377 6.69 8.64 -28.19
C THR A 377 7.65 8.24 -29.30
N ASN A 378 8.47 7.21 -29.04
CA ASN A 378 9.36 6.66 -30.06
C ASN A 378 8.51 6.05 -31.20
N PRO A 379 8.63 6.51 -32.46
CA PRO A 379 7.80 6.01 -33.55
C PRO A 379 8.04 4.53 -33.85
N ARG A 380 9.30 4.07 -33.74
CA ARG A 380 9.72 2.69 -34.02
C ARG A 380 9.26 1.72 -32.94
N THR A 381 9.57 1.99 -31.67
CA THR A 381 9.22 1.08 -30.57
C THR A 381 7.81 1.29 -30.02
N GLY A 382 7.24 2.48 -30.23
CA GLY A 382 5.97 2.92 -29.66
C GLY A 382 6.02 3.24 -28.17
N GLU A 383 7.19 3.25 -27.56
CA GLU A 383 7.35 3.54 -26.14
C GLU A 383 7.24 5.05 -25.87
N SER A 384 6.52 5.39 -24.80
CA SER A 384 6.41 6.77 -24.29
C SER A 384 6.88 6.76 -22.84
N MET A 385 8.07 7.30 -22.60
CA MET A 385 8.76 7.23 -21.31
C MET A 385 9.05 8.64 -20.82
N LEU A 386 8.37 9.10 -19.77
CA LEU A 386 8.71 10.36 -19.11
C LEU A 386 9.88 10.11 -18.14
N GLY A 387 10.97 10.85 -18.28
CA GLY A 387 11.97 10.94 -17.21
C GLY A 387 11.55 11.98 -16.19
N PHE A 388 11.56 11.64 -14.91
CA PHE A 388 11.20 12.56 -13.84
C PHE A 388 12.22 12.48 -12.71
N ASP A 389 12.85 13.60 -12.42
CA ASP A 389 13.86 13.71 -11.36
C ASP A 389 13.46 14.80 -10.37
N VAL A 390 13.90 14.61 -9.12
CA VAL A 390 13.75 15.59 -8.05
C VAL A 390 15.13 15.91 -7.52
N TYR A 391 15.46 17.19 -7.40
CA TYR A 391 16.69 17.66 -6.80
C TYR A 391 16.38 18.48 -5.56
N LYS A 392 17.22 18.35 -4.54
CA LYS A 392 17.32 19.30 -3.43
C LYS A 392 18.66 19.99 -3.60
N GLU A 393 18.63 21.30 -3.87
CA GLU A 393 19.81 22.04 -4.30
C GLU A 393 20.39 21.41 -5.59
N ASP A 394 21.66 20.99 -5.56
CA ASP A 394 22.35 20.29 -6.65
C ASP A 394 22.37 18.75 -6.50
N LYS A 395 21.65 18.19 -5.52
CA LYS A 395 21.65 16.74 -5.23
C LYS A 395 20.34 16.07 -5.60
N THR A 396 20.43 14.98 -6.35
CA THR A 396 19.26 14.16 -6.71
C THR A 396 18.64 13.47 -5.50
N GLN A 397 17.33 13.33 -5.55
CA GLN A 397 16.49 12.69 -4.56
C GLN A 397 15.67 11.60 -5.25
N ASN A 398 15.36 10.51 -4.54
CA ASN A 398 14.49 9.48 -5.07
C ASN A 398 13.05 10.02 -5.26
N PRO A 399 12.54 10.18 -6.50
CA PRO A 399 11.21 10.72 -6.76
C PRO A 399 10.07 9.84 -6.24
N GLU A 400 10.27 8.53 -6.09
CA GLU A 400 9.25 7.62 -5.54
C GLU A 400 8.83 7.97 -4.12
N ASN A 401 9.71 8.62 -3.35
CA ASN A 401 9.42 9.07 -1.98
C ASN A 401 8.58 10.36 -1.95
N TRP A 402 8.41 11.02 -3.10
CA TRP A 402 7.70 12.29 -3.22
C TRP A 402 6.30 12.12 -3.79
N LEU A 403 6.14 11.21 -4.75
CA LEU A 403 4.87 10.94 -5.41
C LEU A 403 3.89 10.18 -4.50
N ALA A 404 2.61 10.50 -4.63
CA ALA A 404 1.53 9.70 -4.06
C ALA A 404 1.54 8.27 -4.66
N LYS A 405 0.93 7.30 -3.97
CA LYS A 405 0.66 6.00 -4.61
C LYS A 405 -0.37 6.20 -5.72
N PHE A 406 -0.09 5.63 -6.90
CA PHE A 406 -0.91 5.79 -8.11
C PHE A 406 -2.32 5.20 -7.94
#